data_AF-A0A9W6JWL3-F1
#
_entry.id   AF-A0A9W6JWL3-F1
#
_cell.length_a   1.000
_cell.length_b   1.000
_cell.length_c   1.000
_cell.angle_alpha   90.00
_cell.angle_beta   90.00
_cell.angle_gamma   90.00
#
_symmetry.space_group_name_H-M   'P 1'
#
loop_
_entity.id
_entity.type
_entity.pdbx_description
1 polymer ?
#
loop_
_entity_poly.entity_id
_entity_poly.type
_entity_poly.pdbx_seq_one_letter_code
_entity_poly.pdbx_strand_id
1 'polypeptide(L)'
;MLFRSETPNLWTLLAPPTVWALHFLFCYVAGAIICAKAPEALDELRLAIAAATILALVFIVVAGMQAHRHWGFGSDMPPHDTPTDEDQQHFLGLATMLLCALSAVAVIFGAMPALFIAECMR
;
A
#
# COMPACT_ATOMS: atom_id res chain seq x y z
N MET A 1 8.26 -13.26 5.99
CA MET A 1 9.60 -13.25 6.63
C MET A 1 10.11 -11.83 6.90
N LEU A 2 9.24 -10.81 7.00
CA LEU A 2 9.66 -9.41 7.22
C LEU A 2 9.79 -9.00 8.70
N PHE A 3 9.26 -9.81 9.61
CA PHE A 3 9.26 -9.53 11.05
C PHE A 3 10.27 -10.45 11.74
N ARG A 4 11.41 -9.91 12.15
CA ARG A 4 12.36 -10.58 13.05
C ARG A 4 12.32 -9.84 14.38
N SER A 5 12.14 -10.58 15.46
CA SER A 5 11.71 -10.12 16.79
C SER A 5 12.79 -9.44 17.65
N GLU A 6 13.89 -8.98 17.06
CA GLU A 6 15.06 -8.53 17.85
C GLU A 6 15.28 -7.00 17.79
N THR A 7 14.60 -6.27 16.88
CA THR A 7 14.59 -4.80 16.84
C THR A 7 13.29 -4.25 16.23
N PRO A 8 12.80 -3.07 16.66
CA PRO A 8 11.69 -2.37 16.01
C PRO A 8 12.05 -2.06 14.54
N ASN A 9 11.44 -2.79 13.61
CA ASN A 9 11.78 -2.72 12.19
C ASN A 9 10.86 -1.74 11.44
N LEU A 10 11.36 -0.52 11.21
CA LEU A 10 10.68 0.53 10.44
C LEU A 10 10.40 0.12 8.98
N TRP A 11 11.13 -0.86 8.44
CA TRP A 11 10.95 -1.31 7.06
C TRP A 11 9.54 -1.84 6.81
N THR A 12 8.95 -2.50 7.81
CA THR A 12 7.61 -3.07 7.66
C THR A 12 6.51 -2.02 7.71
N LEU A 13 6.76 -0.94 8.45
CA LEU A 13 5.88 0.22 8.53
C LEU A 13 5.90 1.00 7.21
N LEU A 14 7.08 1.11 6.57
CA LEU A 14 7.28 1.89 5.35
C LEU A 14 6.90 1.12 4.07
N ALA A 15 6.91 -0.21 4.09
CA ALA A 15 6.66 -1.02 2.89
C ALA A 15 5.28 -0.73 2.23
N PRO A 16 4.13 -0.68 2.95
CA PRO A 16 2.83 -0.36 2.35
C PRO A 16 2.78 1.00 1.62
N PRO A 17 3.20 2.13 2.24
CA PRO A 17 3.22 3.41 1.54
C PRO A 17 4.25 3.45 0.40
N THR A 18 5.36 2.72 0.48
CA THR A 18 6.29 2.61 -0.67
C THR A 18 5.64 1.88 -1.86
N VAL A 19 4.92 0.78 -1.62
CA VAL A 19 4.18 0.06 -2.68
C VAL A 19 3.15 0.97 -3.33
N TRP A 20 2.39 1.73 -2.53
CA TRP A 20 1.46 2.73 -3.05
C TRP A 20 2.17 3.79 -3.91
N ALA A 21 3.28 4.36 -3.43
CA ALA A 21 3.99 5.41 -4.15
C ALA A 21 4.52 4.92 -5.51
N LEU A 22 5.04 3.69 -5.56
CA LEU A 22 5.49 3.06 -6.82
C LEU A 22 4.33 2.79 -7.78
N HIS A 23 3.20 2.30 -7.27
CA HIS A 23 1.99 2.09 -8.07
C HIS A 23 1.45 3.41 -8.62
N PHE A 24 1.35 4.45 -7.80
CA PHE A 24 0.94 5.78 -8.22
C PHE A 24 1.86 6.34 -9.32
N LEU A 25 3.18 6.26 -9.11
CA LEU A 25 4.16 6.71 -10.09
C LEU A 25 4.01 5.96 -11.42
N PHE A 26 3.82 4.64 -11.37
CA PHE A 26 3.57 3.83 -12.56
C PHE A 26 2.31 4.29 -13.30
N CYS A 27 1.16 4.40 -12.61
CA CYS A 27 -0.10 4.84 -13.22
C CYS A 27 0.04 6.23 -13.86
N TYR A 28 0.70 7.16 -13.16
CA TYR A 28 0.88 8.52 -13.63
C TYR A 28 1.80 8.60 -14.85
N VAL A 29 2.99 8.00 -14.78
CA VAL A 29 3.98 8.07 -15.86
C VAL A 29 3.52 7.30 -17.08
N ALA A 30 2.99 6.08 -16.90
CA ALA A 30 2.49 5.29 -18.01
C ALA A 30 1.30 5.98 -18.69
N GLY A 31 0.37 6.54 -17.90
CA GLY A 31 -0.73 7.35 -18.42
C GLY A 31 -0.25 8.54 -19.25
N ALA A 32 0.70 9.32 -18.72
CA ALA A 32 1.27 10.46 -19.43
C ALA A 32 1.96 10.07 -20.75
N ILE A 33 2.75 8.99 -20.74
CA ILE A 33 3.48 8.52 -21.93
C ILE A 33 2.50 8.01 -23.00
N ILE A 34 1.55 7.15 -22.61
CA ILE A 34 0.59 6.54 -23.54
C ILE A 34 -0.31 7.62 -24.13
N CYS A 35 -0.84 8.54 -23.31
CA CYS A 35 -1.64 9.64 -23.84
C CYS A 35 -0.88 10.61 -24.74
N ALA A 36 0.42 10.83 -24.49
CA ALA A 36 1.22 11.73 -25.34
C ALA A 36 1.71 11.07 -26.64
N LYS A 37 1.97 9.76 -26.63
CA LYS A 37 2.72 9.08 -27.71
C LYS A 37 1.97 7.97 -28.44
N ALA A 38 1.03 7.30 -27.79
CA ALA A 38 0.35 6.12 -28.32
C ALA A 38 -1.09 6.01 -27.76
N PRO A 39 -1.96 7.01 -28.00
CA PRO A 39 -3.31 7.03 -27.43
C PRO A 39 -4.15 5.81 -27.81
N GLU A 40 -3.85 5.14 -28.92
CA GLU A 40 -4.46 3.88 -29.35
C GLU A 40 -4.18 2.70 -28.40
N ALA A 41 -3.11 2.75 -27.60
CA ALA A 41 -2.74 1.70 -26.64
C ALA A 41 -3.40 1.87 -25.26
N LEU A 42 -4.45 2.69 -25.16
CA LEU A 42 -5.14 2.99 -23.90
C LEU A 42 -5.74 1.74 -23.24
N ASP A 43 -6.30 0.81 -24.02
CA ASP A 43 -6.88 -0.42 -23.48
C ASP A 43 -5.82 -1.36 -22.89
N GLU A 44 -4.65 -1.44 -23.51
CA GLU A 44 -3.50 -2.19 -22.98
C GLU A 44 -3.00 -1.55 -21.67
N LEU A 45 -2.93 -0.22 -21.62
CA LEU A 45 -2.59 0.51 -20.41
C LEU A 45 -3.60 0.23 -19.27
N ARG A 46 -4.91 0.18 -19.57
CA ARG A 46 -5.94 -0.14 -18.57
C ARG A 46 -5.72 -1.52 -17.97
N LEU A 47 -5.43 -2.52 -18.80
CA LEU A 47 -5.10 -3.88 -18.33
C LEU A 47 -3.83 -3.88 -17.47
N ALA A 48 -2.79 -3.14 -17.88
CA ALA A 48 -1.55 -3.02 -17.12
C ALA A 48 -1.78 -2.36 -15.75
N ILE A 49 -2.56 -1.28 -15.69
CA ILE A 49 -2.95 -0.60 -14.44
C ILE A 49 -3.77 -1.54 -13.57
N ALA A 50 -4.74 -2.27 -14.13
CA ALA A 50 -5.54 -3.23 -13.38
C ALA A 50 -4.66 -4.33 -12.75
N ALA A 51 -3.74 -4.91 -13.52
CA ALA A 51 -2.80 -5.91 -13.03
C ALA A 51 -1.87 -5.36 -11.93
N ALA A 52 -1.29 -4.17 -12.14
CA ALA A 52 -0.45 -3.50 -11.15
C ALA A 52 -1.22 -3.17 -9.86
N THR A 53 -2.49 -2.80 -9.97
CA THR A 53 -3.38 -2.50 -8.84
C THR A 53 -3.64 -3.75 -8.01
N ILE A 54 -4.00 -4.87 -8.66
CA ILE A 54 -4.21 -6.14 -7.97
C ILE A 54 -2.92 -6.57 -7.25
N LEU A 55 -1.78 -6.48 -7.92
CA LEU A 55 -0.48 -6.82 -7.34
C LEU A 55 -0.18 -5.96 -6.11
N ALA A 56 -0.34 -4.63 -6.21
CA ALA A 56 -0.13 -3.71 -5.10
C ALA A 56 -1.05 -4.01 -3.90
N LEU A 57 -2.35 -4.27 -4.17
CA LEU A 57 -3.31 -4.63 -3.13
C LEU A 57 -2.96 -5.95 -2.46
N VAL A 58 -2.55 -6.97 -3.21
CA VAL A 58 -2.10 -8.24 -2.65
C VAL A 58 -0.91 -8.04 -1.71
N PHE A 59 0.10 -7.26 -2.13
CA PHE A 59 1.25 -6.93 -1.26
C PHE A 59 0.83 -6.22 0.03
N ILE A 60 -0.04 -5.21 -0.07
CA ILE A 60 -0.51 -4.42 1.09
C ILE A 60 -1.36 -5.30 2.03
N VAL A 61 -2.26 -6.12 1.49
CA VAL A 61 -3.10 -7.04 2.29
C VAL A 61 -2.22 -8.07 2.99
N VAL A 62 -1.23 -8.65 2.32
CA VAL A 62 -0.30 -9.60 2.92
C VAL A 62 0.55 -8.93 4.01
N ALA A 63 0.97 -7.68 3.84
CA ALA A 63 1.65 -6.91 4.87
C ALA A 63 0.75 -6.67 6.10
N GLY A 64 -0.50 -6.25 5.86
CA GLY A 64 -1.51 -6.07 6.90
C GLY A 64 -1.80 -7.37 7.65
N MET A 65 -2.07 -8.48 6.95
CA MET A 65 -2.32 -9.78 7.57
C MET A 65 -1.16 -10.25 8.45
N GLN A 66 0.08 -10.03 8.02
CA GLN A 66 1.25 -10.37 8.84
C GLN A 66 1.33 -9.49 10.10
N ALA A 67 1.05 -8.19 9.99
CA ALA A 67 0.93 -7.30 11.14
C ALA A 67 -0.23 -7.72 12.07
N HIS A 68 -1.36 -8.22 11.55
CA HIS A 68 -2.45 -8.68 12.41
C HIS A 68 -2.06 -9.94 13.20
N ARG A 69 -1.35 -10.86 12.55
CA ARG A 69 -1.03 -12.18 13.10
C ARG A 69 0.08 -12.12 14.14
N HIS A 70 1.07 -11.23 13.98
CA HIS A 70 2.16 -11.09 14.94
C HIS A 70 1.77 -10.35 16.21
N TRP A 71 0.77 -9.47 16.12
CA TRP A 71 0.49 -8.49 17.17
C TRP A 71 -0.96 -8.58 17.66
N GLY A 72 -1.62 -9.72 17.42
CA GLY A 72 -3.05 -9.92 17.64
C GLY A 72 -3.50 -9.27 18.93
N PHE A 73 -4.35 -8.24 18.80
CA PHE A 73 -4.79 -7.34 19.87
C PHE A 73 -5.15 -8.12 21.13
N GLY A 74 -4.16 -8.30 22.01
CA GLY A 74 -4.34 -8.94 23.31
C GLY A 74 -5.23 -8.05 24.16
N SER A 75 -6.02 -8.66 25.04
CA SER A 75 -6.98 -7.97 25.91
C SER A 75 -6.34 -7.08 26.98
N ASP A 76 -5.06 -6.75 26.86
CA ASP A 76 -4.42 -5.83 27.82
C ASP A 76 -4.93 -4.43 27.56
N MET A 77 -5.55 -3.89 28.61
CA MET A 77 -6.25 -2.63 28.58
C MET A 77 -5.23 -1.51 28.31
N PRO A 78 -5.46 -0.64 27.32
CA PRO A 78 -4.72 0.60 27.19
C PRO A 78 -4.66 1.34 28.54
N PRO A 79 -3.56 2.07 28.85
CA PRO A 79 -2.65 2.67 27.88
C PRO A 79 -1.21 2.07 27.93
N HIS A 80 -0.64 1.75 26.75
CA HIS A 80 0.69 1.14 26.56
C HIS A 80 1.75 2.24 26.36
N ASP A 81 1.95 3.09 27.38
CA ASP A 81 2.71 4.35 27.29
C ASP A 81 4.11 4.22 27.88
N THR A 82 4.47 3.01 28.34
CA THR A 82 5.73 2.82 29.04
C THR A 82 6.85 2.72 28.02
N PRO A 83 8.07 3.20 28.35
CA PRO A 83 9.24 3.06 27.49
C PRO A 83 9.79 1.64 27.55
N THR A 84 8.93 0.64 27.33
CA THR A 84 9.26 -0.77 27.23
C THR A 84 9.28 -1.20 25.77
N ASP A 85 10.12 -2.18 25.45
CA ASP A 85 10.24 -2.67 24.07
C ASP A 85 8.91 -3.29 23.58
N GLU A 86 8.10 -3.86 24.48
CA GLU A 86 6.79 -4.44 24.16
C GLU A 86 5.76 -3.38 23.74
N ASP A 87 5.62 -2.30 24.53
CA ASP A 87 4.68 -1.20 24.24
C ASP A 87 5.02 -0.48 22.91
N GLN A 88 6.31 -0.23 22.65
CA GLN A 88 6.76 0.38 21.40
C GLN A 88 6.34 -0.45 20.19
N GLN A 89 6.45 -1.77 20.31
CA GLN A 89 6.16 -2.67 19.21
C GLN A 89 4.66 -2.81 18.94
N HIS A 90 3.82 -2.78 19.99
CA HIS A 90 2.36 -2.70 19.85
C HIS A 90 1.94 -1.46 19.07
N PHE A 91 2.53 -0.30 19.39
CA PHE A 91 2.29 0.95 18.65
C PHE A 91 2.69 0.83 17.17
N LEU A 92 3.87 0.27 16.88
CA LEU A 92 4.33 0.07 15.50
C LEU A 92 3.43 -0.90 14.72
N GLY A 93 2.89 -1.93 15.38
CA GLY A 93 1.90 -2.85 14.81
C GLY A 93 0.62 -2.12 14.38
N LEU A 94 0.04 -1.31 15.28
CA LEU A 94 -1.15 -0.49 14.98
C LEU A 94 -0.88 0.54 13.87
N ALA A 95 0.25 1.24 13.94
CA ALA A 95 0.64 2.21 12.92
C ALA A 95 0.76 1.55 11.53
N THR A 96 1.36 0.36 11.48
CA THR A 96 1.49 -0.43 10.24
C THR A 96 0.11 -0.82 9.69
N MET A 97 -0.84 -1.20 10.55
CA MET A 97 -2.22 -1.50 10.15
C MET A 97 -2.93 -0.31 9.51
N LEU A 98 -2.86 0.85 10.17
CA LEU A 98 -3.44 2.10 9.66
C LEU A 98 -2.81 2.50 8.33
N LEU A 99 -1.49 2.36 8.21
CA LEU A 99 -0.77 2.64 6.97
C LEU A 99 -1.12 1.64 5.86
N CYS A 100 -1.33 0.37 6.17
CA CYS A 100 -1.83 -0.61 5.18
C CYS A 100 -3.21 -0.21 4.67
N ALA A 101 -4.14 0.13 5.57
CA ALA A 101 -5.49 0.57 5.20
C ALA A 101 -5.46 1.83 4.33
N LEU A 102 -4.71 2.85 4.76
CA LEU A 102 -4.54 4.10 4.01
C LEU A 102 -3.91 3.85 2.63
N SER A 103 -2.86 3.03 2.56
CA SER A 103 -2.19 2.72 1.29
C SER A 103 -3.10 1.96 0.33
N ALA A 104 -3.93 1.04 0.84
CA ALA A 104 -4.91 0.32 0.01
C ALA A 104 -5.96 1.27 -0.57
N VAL A 105 -6.50 2.18 0.25
CA VAL A 105 -7.44 3.23 -0.21
C VAL A 105 -6.77 4.09 -1.28
N ALA A 106 -5.52 4.50 -1.05
CA ALA A 106 -4.79 5.35 -1.98
C ALA A 106 -4.47 4.64 -3.32
N VAL A 107 -4.18 3.32 -3.31
CA VAL A 107 -4.02 2.50 -4.53
C VAL A 107 -5.33 2.43 -5.32
N ILE A 108 -6.46 2.18 -4.65
CA ILE A 108 -7.77 2.15 -5.29
C ILE A 108 -8.09 3.51 -5.93
N PHE A 109 -7.87 4.59 -5.18
CA PHE A 109 -8.14 5.94 -5.66
C PHE A 109 -7.22 6.33 -6.83
N GLY A 110 -5.94 5.95 -6.76
CA GLY A 110 -4.96 6.19 -7.82
C GLY A 110 -5.24 5.40 -9.12
N ALA A 111 -5.95 4.27 -9.04
CA ALA A 111 -6.35 3.49 -10.20
C ALA A 111 -7.67 3.95 -10.84
N MET A 112 -8.52 4.71 -10.13
CA MET A 112 -9.81 5.18 -10.64
C MET A 112 -9.75 5.92 -11.99
N PRO A 113 -8.74 6.79 -12.26
CA PRO A 113 -8.64 7.46 -13.56
C PRO A 113 -8.64 6.48 -14.74
N ALA A 114 -8.06 5.29 -14.60
CA ALA A 114 -8.07 4.28 -15.66
C ALA A 114 -9.48 3.73 -15.97
N LEU A 115 -10.41 3.80 -15.01
CA LEU A 115 -11.80 3.35 -15.16
C LEU A 115 -12.71 4.44 -15.72
N PHE A 116 -12.48 5.70 -15.34
CA PHE A 116 -13.38 6.80 -15.69
C PHE A 116 -12.94 7.61 -16.91
N ILE A 117 -11.64 7.62 -17.22
CA ILE A 117 -11.12 8.37 -18.37
C ILE A 117 -11.27 7.48 -19.61
N ALA A 118 -12.24 7.82 -20.45
CA ALA A 118 -12.56 7.10 -21.68
C ALA A 118 -11.51 7.32 -22.77
N GLU A 119 -10.93 8.52 -22.82
CA GLU A 119 -10.03 8.99 -23.87
C GLU A 119 -8.98 9.95 -23.31
N CYS A 120 -7.82 10.01 -23.95
CA CYS A 120 -6.79 10.97 -23.59
C CYS A 120 -7.23 12.37 -24.01
N MET A 121 -7.49 13.24 -23.03
CA MET A 121 -7.78 14.64 -23.32
C MET A 121 -6.51 15.32 -23.83
N ARG A 122 -6.57 15.84 -25.06
CA ARG A 122 -5.48 16.57 -25.71
C ARG A 122 -5.30 17.97 -25.09
#